data_AF-A0A3S0LNR7-F1
#
_entry.id   AF-A0A3S0LNR7-F1
#
_cell.length_a   1.000
_cell.length_b   1.000
_cell.length_c   1.000
_cell.angle_alpha   90.00
_cell.angle_beta   90.00
_cell.angle_gamma   90.00
#
_symmetry.space_group_name_H-M   'P 1'
#
loop_
_entity.id
_entity.type
_entity.pdbx_description
1 polymer ?
#
loop_
_entity_poly.entity_id
_entity_poly.type
_entity_poly.pdbx_seq_one_letter_code
_entity_poly.pdbx_strand_id
1 'polypeptide(L)' 'MLSGSFTKLWNTAVFSVGAGWVVLVYFIWDSSQLVTMADRQVFLVVMSVGFLVVYAGGFIIDGHHRKKKRSVS' A
#
# COMPACT_ATOMS: atom_id res chain seq x y z
N MET A 1 8.31 15.14 18.26
CA MET A 1 7.04 14.38 18.18
C MET A 1 6.45 14.61 16.81
N LEU A 2 6.13 13.55 16.05
CA LEU A 2 5.41 13.71 14.79
C LEU A 2 4.07 14.40 15.07
N SER A 3 3.92 15.67 14.69
CA SER A 3 2.70 16.44 14.91
C SER A 3 1.66 16.10 13.82
N GLY A 4 0.81 15.13 14.10
CA GLY A 4 -0.27 14.73 13.20
C GLY A 4 -0.97 13.44 13.62
N SER A 5 -2.23 13.27 13.19
CA SER A 5 -2.94 11.99 13.31
C SER A 5 -2.16 10.89 12.57
N PHE A 6 -2.10 9.68 13.15
CA PHE A 6 -1.50 8.49 12.52
C PHE A 6 -1.98 8.33 11.07
N THR A 7 -3.28 8.55 10.81
CA THR A 7 -3.87 8.47 9.48
C THR A 7 -3.23 9.43 8.49
N LYS A 8 -2.89 10.66 8.92
CA LYS A 8 -2.27 11.65 8.04
C LYS A 8 -0.84 11.22 7.65
N LEU A 9 -0.06 10.78 8.64
CA LEU A 9 1.30 10.28 8.42
C LEU A 9 1.30 9.02 7.56
N TRP A 10 0.38 8.11 7.81
CA TRP A 10 0.22 6.88 7.04
C TRP A 10 -0.13 7.18 5.58
N ASN A 11 -1.11 8.06 5.33
CA ASN A 11 -1.48 8.46 3.98
C ASN A 11 -0.30 9.11 3.25
N THR A 12 0.44 10.02 3.90
CA THR A 12 1.63 10.64 3.30
C THR A 12 2.70 9.59 2.99
N ALA A 13 3.01 8.69 3.92
CA ALA A 13 4.00 7.64 3.71
C ALA A 13 3.61 6.69 2.57
N VAL A 14 2.38 6.19 2.55
CA VAL A 14 1.88 5.30 1.51
C VAL A 14 1.84 6.00 0.14
N PHE A 15 1.53 7.29 0.08
CA PHE A 15 1.56 8.03 -1.17
C PHE A 15 3.00 8.21 -1.69
N SER A 16 3.93 8.59 -0.82
CA SER A 16 5.36 8.72 -1.17
C SER A 16 5.96 7.39 -1.65
N VAL A 17 5.70 6.30 -0.93
CA VAL A 17 6.14 4.96 -1.33
C VAL A 17 5.39 4.49 -2.58
N GLY A 18 4.12 4.84 -2.70
CA GLY A 18 3.26 4.55 -3.85
C GLY A 18 3.80 5.13 -5.15
N ALA A 19 4.38 6.32 -5.13
CA ALA A 19 5.06 6.88 -6.30
C ALA A 19 6.22 5.99 -6.77
N GLY A 20 7.09 5.55 -5.85
CA GLY A 20 8.17 4.61 -6.17
C GLY A 20 7.64 3.24 -6.63
N TRP A 21 6.53 2.79 -6.04
CA TRP A 21 5.87 1.57 -6.43
C TRP A 21 5.36 1.60 -7.88
N VAL A 22 4.74 2.71 -8.32
CA VAL A 22 4.32 2.90 -9.72
C VAL A 22 5.51 2.81 -10.67
N VAL A 23 6.66 3.37 -10.31
CA VAL A 23 7.89 3.27 -11.13
C VAL A 23 8.34 1.82 -11.28
N LEU A 24 8.32 1.03 -10.20
CA LEU A 24 8.66 -0.40 -10.26
C LEU A 24 7.68 -1.19 -11.11
N VAL A 25 6.38 -0.91 -10.97
CA VAL A 25 5.33 -1.52 -11.79
C VAL A 25 5.55 -1.20 -13.27
N TYR A 26 5.93 0.05 -13.59
CA TYR A 26 6.25 0.46 -14.96
C TYR A 26 7.45 -0.29 -15.53
N PHE A 27 8.53 -0.49 -14.76
CA PHE A 27 9.69 -1.26 -15.24
C PHE A 27 9.35 -2.71 -15.57
N ILE A 28 8.48 -3.35 -14.78
CA ILE A 28 8.03 -4.71 -15.08
C ILE A 28 7.06 -4.70 -16.27
N TRP A 29 6.21 -3.68 -16.39
CA TRP A 29 5.28 -3.52 -17.50
C TRP A 29 5.99 -3.37 -18.85
N ASP A 30 7.06 -2.57 -18.87
CA ASP A 30 7.91 -2.36 -20.06
C ASP A 30 8.84 -3.56 -20.32
N SER A 31 9.05 -4.42 -19.34
CA SER A 31 9.82 -5.63 -19.53
C SER A 31 9.10 -6.61 -20.47
N SER A 32 9.88 -7.35 -21.25
CA SER A 32 9.36 -8.42 -22.12
C SER A 32 8.88 -9.67 -21.36
N GLN A 33 8.74 -9.59 -20.03
CA GLN A 33 8.32 -10.71 -19.18
C GLN A 33 6.81 -10.98 -19.25
N LEU A 34 6.00 -9.97 -19.56
CA LEU A 34 4.55 -10.10 -19.69
C LEU A 34 4.17 -10.41 -21.15
N VAL A 35 4.27 -11.68 -21.52
CA VAL A 35 4.17 -12.17 -22.90
C VAL A 35 2.74 -12.10 -23.43
N THR A 36 1.75 -12.47 -22.62
CA THR A 36 0.35 -12.48 -23.03
C THR A 36 -0.46 -11.32 -22.45
N MET A 37 -1.60 -11.02 -23.06
CA MET A 37 -2.56 -10.06 -22.50
C MET A 37 -3.08 -10.53 -21.13
N ALA A 38 -3.24 -11.84 -20.93
CA ALA A 38 -3.65 -12.41 -19.66
C ALA A 38 -2.61 -12.14 -18.56
N ASP A 39 -1.31 -12.29 -18.87
CA ASP A 39 -0.22 -12.00 -17.92
C ASP A 39 -0.25 -10.53 -17.48
N ARG A 40 -0.47 -9.60 -18.42
CA ARG A 40 -0.59 -8.17 -18.14
C ARG A 40 -1.78 -7.85 -17.23
N GLN A 41 -2.92 -8.48 -17.47
CA GLN A 41 -4.10 -8.32 -16.62
C GLN A 41 -3.88 -8.86 -15.21
N VAL A 42 -3.35 -10.09 -15.10
CA VAL A 42 -3.03 -10.71 -13.80
C VAL A 42 -2.01 -9.86 -13.05
N PHE A 43 -0.95 -9.41 -13.72
CA PHE A 43 0.06 -8.54 -13.14
C PHE A 43 -0.55 -7.26 -12.56
N LEU A 44 -1.34 -6.52 -13.34
CA LEU A 44 -1.98 -5.30 -12.85
C LEU A 44 -2.92 -5.56 -11.67
N VAL A 45 -3.74 -6.62 -11.74
CA VAL A 45 -4.65 -6.97 -10.65
C VAL A 45 -3.87 -7.30 -9.37
N VAL A 46 -2.86 -8.16 -9.44
CA VAL A 46 -2.06 -8.57 -8.28
C VAL A 46 -1.33 -7.36 -7.69
N MET A 47 -0.75 -6.52 -8.54
CA MET A 47 -0.08 -5.29 -8.11
C MET A 47 -1.06 -4.34 -7.41
N SER A 48 -2.17 -3.98 -8.05
CA SER A 48 -3.16 -3.08 -7.45
C SER A 48 -3.75 -3.62 -6.15
N VAL A 49 -4.11 -4.90 -6.10
CA VAL A 49 -4.64 -5.53 -4.88
C VAL A 49 -3.58 -5.55 -3.78
N GLY A 50 -2.34 -5.91 -4.10
CA GLY A 50 -1.24 -5.90 -3.13
C GLY A 50 -1.02 -4.54 -2.51
N PHE A 51 -1.05 -3.48 -3.33
CA PHE A 51 -0.93 -2.10 -2.83
C PHE A 51 -2.09 -1.71 -1.89
N LEU A 52 -3.32 -2.08 -2.24
CA LEU A 52 -4.50 -1.83 -1.39
C LEU A 52 -4.42 -2.59 -0.07
N VAL A 53 -3.93 -3.83 -0.07
CA VAL A 53 -3.72 -4.62 1.16
C VAL A 53 -2.72 -3.94 2.08
N VAL A 54 -1.59 -3.46 1.53
CA VAL A 54 -0.61 -2.68 2.30
C VAL A 54 -1.26 -1.43 2.88
N TYR A 55 -1.99 -0.66 2.08
CA TYR A 55 -2.69 0.53 2.54
C TYR A 55 -3.68 0.25 3.68
N ALA A 56 -4.49 -0.80 3.54
CA ALA A 56 -5.44 -1.25 4.55
C ALA A 56 -4.75 -1.70 5.85
N GLY A 57 -3.56 -2.30 5.76
CA GLY A 57 -2.76 -2.74 6.89
C GLY A 57 -2.50 -1.64 7.93
N GLY A 58 -2.28 -0.40 7.49
CA GLY A 58 -2.10 0.73 8.42
C GLY A 58 -3.33 1.01 9.27
N PHE A 59 -4.54 0.87 8.72
CA PHE A 59 -5.78 1.06 9.47
C PHE A 59 -6.02 -0.07 10.46
N ILE A 60 -5.62 -1.30 10.13
CA ILE A 60 -5.67 -2.44 11.05
C ILE A 60 -4.75 -2.17 12.25
N ILE A 61 -3.54 -1.65 12.01
CA ILE A 61 -2.59 -1.28 13.05
C ILE A 61 -3.14 -0.14 13.93
N ASP A 62 -3.67 0.94 13.34
CA ASP A 62 -4.27 2.05 14.10
C ASP A 62 -5.45 1.55 14.96
N GLY A 63 -6.32 0.72 14.36
CA GLY A 63 -7.45 0.12 15.04
C GLY A 63 -7.03 -0.75 16.23
N HIS A 64 -6.00 -1.57 16.07
CA HIS A 64 -5.47 -2.41 17.14
C HIS A 64 -4.85 -1.57 18.27
N HIS A 65 -4.08 -0.53 17.92
CA HIS A 65 -3.50 0.38 18.90
C HIS A 65 -4.55 1.14 19.70
N ARG A 66 -5.61 1.64 19.06
CA ARG A 66 -6.71 2.32 19.74
C ARG A 66 -7.47 1.40 20.69
N LYS A 67 -7.74 0.15 20.28
CA LYS A 67 -8.36 -0.87 21.15
C LYS A 67 -7.49 -1.14 22.39
N LYS A 68 -6.18 -1.30 22.22
CA LYS A 68 -5.24 -1.51 23.33
C LYS A 68 -5.17 -0.33 24.30
N LYS A 69 -5.28 0.91 23.81
CA LYS A 69 -5.31 2.09 24.69
C LYS A 69 -6.63 2.22 25.46
N ARG A 70 -7.74 1.74 24.90
CA ARG A 70 -9.07 1.80 25.52
C ARG A 70 -9.30 0.72 26.59
N SER A 71 -8.58 -0.41 26.54
CA SER A 71 -8.69 -1.46 27.56
C SER A 71 -7.83 -1.21 28.82
N VAL A 72 -7.01 -0.16 28.81
CA VAL A 72 -6.07 0.18 29.90
C VAL A 72 -6.53 1.44 30.68
N SER A 73 -7.67 2.03 30.31
CA SER A 73 -8.37 3.09 31.07
C SER A 73 -9.60 2.52 31.75
#